data_AF-A0A0C9W4H7-F1
#
_entry.id   AF-A0A0C9W4H7-F1
#
_cell.length_a   1.000
_cell.length_b   1.000
_cell.length_c   1.000
_cell.angle_alpha   90.00
_cell.angle_beta   90.00
_cell.angle_gamma   90.00
#
_symmetry.space_group_name_H-M   'P 1'
#
loop_
_entity.id
_entity.type
_entity.pdbx_description
1 polymer ?
#
loop_
_entity_poly.entity_id
_entity_poly.type
_entity_poly.pdbx_seq_one_letter_code
_entity_poly.pdbx_strand_id
1 'polypeptide(L)' 'TIPLFVLFNKSDIDHVYTISEAERDSYLQQGFIKNGIVGYVYPKVTPWIKPVAVAVYTVYDPDWKDHLYTQGRRDQRWH' A
#
# COMPACT_ATOMS: atom_id res chain seq x y z
N THR A 1 5.45 -13.23 -7.97
CA THR A 1 4.99 -12.05 -7.20
C THR A 1 4.69 -10.93 -8.17
N ILE A 2 4.03 -9.86 -7.74
CA ILE A 2 3.71 -8.67 -8.55
C ILE A 2 4.27 -7.40 -7.87
N PRO A 3 4.64 -6.34 -8.59
CA PRO A 3 5.23 -5.15 -7.99
C PRO A 3 4.22 -4.38 -7.13
N LEU A 4 4.71 -3.80 -6.03
CA LEU A 4 4.02 -2.77 -5.27
C LEU A 4 4.58 -1.42 -5.70
N PHE A 5 3.76 -0.63 -6.38
CA PHE A 5 4.08 0.72 -6.79
C PHE A 5 3.86 1.68 -5.62
N VAL A 6 4.72 2.69 -5.52
CA VAL A 6 4.53 3.86 -4.66
C VAL A 6 4.45 5.11 -5.53
N LEU A 7 3.43 5.92 -5.28
CA LEU A 7 3.22 7.20 -5.92
C LEU A 7 3.11 8.29 -4.87
N PHE A 8 3.66 9.48 -5.16
CA PHE A 8 3.64 10.62 -4.25
C PHE A 8 2.76 11.74 -4.81
N ASN A 9 1.80 12.19 -4.00
CA ASN A 9 1.02 13.39 -4.23
C ASN A 9 1.72 14.58 -3.58
N LYS A 10 2.21 15.52 -4.39
CA LYS A 10 2.85 16.74 -3.89
C LYS A 10 1.88 17.69 -3.19
N SER A 11 0.61 17.71 -3.62
CA SER A 11 -0.39 18.65 -3.10
C SER A 11 -0.80 18.28 -1.68
N ASP A 12 -1.03 16.99 -1.45
CA ASP A 12 -1.48 16.47 -0.15
C ASP A 12 -0.31 15.97 0.70
N ILE A 13 0.92 15.95 0.16
CA ILE A 13 2.13 15.44 0.79
C ILE A 13 1.91 14.00 1.30
N ASP A 14 1.36 13.15 0.44
CA ASP A 14 0.95 11.79 0.81
C ASP A 14 1.39 10.75 -0.24
N HIS A 15 1.53 9.49 0.20
CA HIS A 15 1.92 8.37 -0.63
C HIS A 15 0.78 7.36 -0.82
N VAL A 16 0.55 6.96 -2.06
CA VAL A 16 -0.36 5.86 -2.40
C VAL A 16 0.44 4.63 -2.81
N TYR A 17 0.05 3.48 -2.27
CA TYR A 17 0.63 2.18 -2.59
C TYR A 17 -0.38 1.33 -3.35
N THR A 18 -0.01 0.84 -4.54
CA THR A 18 -0.91 0.00 -5.34
C THR A 18 -0.17 -1.10 -6.08
N ILE A 19 -0.84 -2.23 -6.27
CA ILE A 19 -0.41 -3.32 -7.14
C ILE A 19 -1.07 -3.25 -8.54
N SER A 20 -2.01 -2.33 -8.72
CA SER A 20 -2.76 -2.15 -9.97
C SER A 20 -2.02 -1.19 -10.89
N GLU A 21 -1.65 -1.67 -12.08
CA GLU A 21 -1.01 -0.83 -13.09
C GLU A 21 -1.96 0.26 -13.63
N ALA A 22 -3.24 -0.07 -13.78
CA ALA A 22 -4.25 0.90 -14.23
C ALA A 22 -4.45 2.03 -13.21
N GLU A 23 -4.42 1.71 -11.92
CA GLU A 23 -4.53 2.71 -10.85
C GLU A 23 -3.28 3.59 -10.78
N ARG A 24 -2.08 2.98 -10.87
CA ARG A 24 -0.81 3.69 -11.01
C ARG A 24 -0.87 4.69 -12.17
N ASP A 25 -1.33 4.25 -13.34
CA ASP A 25 -1.36 5.10 -14.55
C ASP A 25 -2.39 6.23 -14.42
N SER A 26 -3.52 5.98 -13.78
CA SER A 26 -4.50 7.01 -13.43
C SER A 26 -3.91 8.07 -12.50
N TYR A 27 -3.18 7.68 -11.46
CA TYR A 27 -2.52 8.63 -10.56
C TYR A 27 -1.43 9.45 -11.27
N LEU A 28 -0.70 8.84 -12.20
CA LEU A 28 0.28 9.57 -13.02
C LEU A 28 -0.38 10.63 -13.89
N GLN A 29 -1.56 10.35 -14.46
CA GLN A 29 -2.35 11.34 -15.21
C GLN A 29 -2.86 12.47 -14.31
N GLN A 30 -3.09 12.19 -13.02
CA GLN A 30 -3.47 13.18 -12.01
C GLN A 30 -2.28 13.99 -11.47
N GLY A 31 -1.06 13.77 -11.98
CA GLY A 31 0.13 14.54 -11.60
C GLY A 31 0.91 13.99 -10.40
N PHE A 32 0.58 12.78 -9.92
CA PHE A 32 1.37 12.10 -8.91
C PHE A 32 2.74 11.72 -9.49
N ILE A 33 3.75 11.66 -8.63
CA ILE A 33 5.11 11.27 -9.02
C ILE A 33 5.32 9.80 -8.71
N LYS A 34 5.78 9.03 -9.71
CA LYS A 34 6.18 7.64 -9.50
C LYS A 34 7.49 7.59 -8.72
N ASN A 35 7.42 7.11 -7.47
CA ASN A 35 8.61 6.89 -6.63
C ASN A 35 9.21 5.49 -6.83
N GLY A 36 8.59 4.64 -7.65
CA GLY A 36 9.16 3.37 -8.11
C GLY A 36 8.43 2.13 -7.57
N ILE A 37 9.16 1.01 -7.52
CA ILE A 37 8.69 -0.27 -6.94
C ILE A 37 9.34 -0.42 -5.58
N VAL A 38 8.55 -0.45 -4.51
CA VAL A 38 9.04 -0.58 -3.12
C VAL A 38 9.10 -2.02 -2.62
N GLY A 39 8.47 -2.94 -3.35
CA GLY A 39 8.45 -4.34 -2.98
C GLY A 39 7.64 -5.18 -3.96
N TYR A 40 7.48 -6.45 -3.62
CA TYR A 40 6.72 -7.40 -4.41
C TYR A 40 5.71 -8.13 -3.52
N VAL A 41 4.47 -8.24 -4.00
CA VAL A 41 3.34 -8.84 -3.29
C VAL A 41 2.99 -10.19 -3.93
N TYR A 42 2.54 -11.14 -3.12
CA TYR A 42 1.90 -12.35 -3.64
C TYR A 42 0.41 -12.06 -3.85
N PRO A 43 -0.10 -11.99 -5.10
CA PRO A 43 -1.47 -11.57 -5.38
C PRO A 43 -2.52 -12.57 -4.90
N LYS A 44 -2.10 -13.83 -4.71
CA LYS A 44 -2.96 -14.91 -4.23
C LYS A 44 -2.20 -15.71 -3.20
N VAL A 45 -2.74 -15.77 -2.00
CA VAL A 45 -2.24 -16.66 -0.94
C VAL A 45 -2.73 -18.09 -1.25
N THR A 46 -1.81 -19.00 -1.55
CA THR A 46 -2.09 -20.44 -1.68
C THR A 46 -1.87 -21.15 -0.33
N PRO A 47 -2.41 -22.37 -0.12
CA PRO A 47 -2.16 -23.14 1.11
C PRO A 47 -0.66 -23.33 1.42
N TRP A 48 0.17 -23.38 0.39
CA TRP A 48 1.63 -23.56 0.51
C TRP A 48 2.37 -22.32 1.02
N ILE A 49 1.88 -21.12 0.68
CA ILE A 49 2.51 -19.86 1.10
C ILE A 49 1.83 -19.23 2.32
N LYS A 50 0.65 -19.71 2.74
CA LYS A 50 -0.01 -19.27 3.99
C LYS A 50 0.92 -19.24 5.21
N PRO A 51 1.79 -20.23 5.46
CA PRO A 51 2.65 -20.24 6.65
C PRO A 51 3.74 -19.15 6.65
N VAL A 52 4.08 -18.63 5.47
CA VAL A 52 5.16 -17.63 5.27
C VAL A 52 4.64 -16.30 4.74
N ALA A 53 3.34 -16.18 4.50
CA ALA A 53 2.69 -14.96 4.06
C ALA A 53 2.38 -14.07 5.27
N VAL A 54 2.82 -12.82 5.21
CA VAL A 54 2.49 -11.81 6.21
C VAL A 54 1.37 -10.93 5.64
N ALA A 55 0.22 -10.91 6.31
CA ALA A 55 -0.85 -9.98 5.96
C ALA A 55 -0.44 -8.56 6.36
N VAL A 56 -0.66 -7.60 5.48
CA VAL A 56 -0.53 -6.17 5.78
C VAL A 56 -1.92 -5.61 5.90
N TYR A 57 -2.19 -4.95 7.02
CA TYR A 57 -3.45 -4.28 7.33
C TYR A 57 -3.25 -2.77 7.16
N THR A 58 -4.23 -2.09 6.59
CA THR A 58 -4.30 -0.62 6.57
C THR A 58 -5.18 -0.13 7.72
N VAL A 59 -4.75 0.92 8.42
CA VAL A 59 -5.52 1.65 9.43
C VAL A 59 -5.48 3.12 9.04
N TYR A 60 -6.64 3.78 9.05
CA TYR A 60 -6.74 5.22 8.80
C TYR A 60 -6.70 5.97 10.11
N ASP A 61 -5.77 6.91 10.24
CA ASP A 61 -5.69 7.86 11.34
C ASP A 61 -6.36 9.18 10.91
N PRO A 62 -7.51 9.56 11.50
CA PRO A 62 -8.23 10.77 11.12
C PRO A 62 -7.56 12.06 11.58
N ASP A 63 -6.72 12.01 12.62
CA ASP A 63 -6.04 13.19 13.17
C ASP A 63 -4.87 13.60 12.27
N TRP A 64 -4.19 12.62 11.67
CA TRP A 64 -3.09 12.84 10.73
C TRP A 64 -3.48 12.68 9.26
N LYS A 65 -4.71 12.22 8.99
CA LYS A 65 -5.24 11.89 7.66
C LYS A 65 -4.33 10.94 6.88
N ASP A 66 -3.76 9.97 7.58
CA ASP A 66 -2.75 9.05 7.04
C ASP A 66 -3.22 7.59 7.14
N HIS A 67 -2.73 6.76 6.23
CA HIS A 67 -2.96 5.32 6.22
C HIS A 67 -1.70 4.56 6.63
N LEU A 68 -1.71 3.98 7.84
CA LEU A 68 -0.61 3.16 8.32
C LEU A 68 -0.76 1.71 7.84
N TYR A 69 0.32 1.15 7.30
CA TYR A 69 0.39 -0.27 6.91
C TYR A 69 1.14 -1.07 7.97
N THR A 70 0.45 -1.96 8.70
CA THR A 70 1.02 -2.78 9.79
C THR A 70 0.83 -4.27 9.54
N GLN A 71 1.78 -5.08 10.02
CA GLN A 71 1.71 -6.56 10.00
C GLN A 71 0.89 -7.13 11.17
N GLY A 72 0.54 -6.30 12.15
CA GLY A 72 -0.17 -6.71 13.35
C GLY A 72 -1.68 -6.47 13.28
N ARG A 73 -2.49 -7.53 13.30
CA ARG A 73 -3.95 -7.43 13.54
C ARG A 73 -4.29 -6.79 14.91
N ARG A 74 -3.32 -6.69 15.82
CA ARG A 74 -3.43 -6.07 17.16
C ARG A 74 -3.18 -4.56 17.18
N ASP A 75 -2.60 -3.98 16.12
CA ASP A 75 -2.34 -2.54 16.04
C ASP A 75 -3.56 -1.74 15.57
N GLN A 76 -4.66 -2.40 15.20
CA GLN A 76 -5.92 -1.73 14.84
C GLN A 76 -6.73 -1.22 16.07
N ARG A 77 -6.11 -1.20 17.26
CA ARG A 77 -6.74 -0.74 18.51
C ARG A 77 -5.85 0.28 19.23
N TRP A 78 -5.45 1.35 18.56
CA TRP A 78 -4.96 2.53 19.25
C TRP A 78 -5.40 3.78 18.51
N HIS A 79 -6.17 4.58 19.26
CA HIS A 79 -6.61 5.97 19.10
C HIS A 79 -7.37 6.35 17.83
#